data_AF-S6J5H0-F1
#
_entry.id   AF-S6J5H0-F1
#
_cell.length_a   1.000
_cell.length_b   1.000
_cell.length_c   1.000
_cell.angle_alpha   90.00
_cell.angle_beta   90.00
_cell.angle_gamma   90.00
#
_symmetry.space_group_name_H-M   'P 1'
#
loop_
_entity.id
_entity.type
_entity.pdbx_description
1 polymer ?
#
loop_
_entity_poly.entity_id
_entity_poly.type
_entity_poly.pdbx_seq_one_letter_code
_entity_poly.pdbx_strand_id
1 'polypeptide(L)'
;MNLPIEPAPLSYADKLKAMLDGDTRYDGELFSSAPTSGRKIAAQAKPREPLHFMRLSTPLGTMLAMAEQRGLVMLEFIDRPILMRELEELRARFGYAMTPGNNPHLQQIEDELARYFAGTLTRFEVALHTPGSVFQNQVWSALRQVPYGTTCTYGQIAVLLGKPGASRAVGLANGSNRMSIVLPCHRVIGADGSLTGYGGGKPRKEFLLRLERVAIQMADQQQLAF
;
A
#
# COMPACT_ATOMS: atom_id res chain seq x y z
N MET A 1 43.12 -3.87 -27.19
CA MET A 1 42.38 -2.83 -26.46
C MET A 1 40.96 -3.34 -26.30
N ASN A 2 40.64 -4.00 -25.18
CA ASN A 2 39.28 -4.49 -24.96
C ASN A 2 38.43 -3.31 -24.54
N LEU A 3 37.46 -2.93 -25.37
CA LEU A 3 36.41 -2.02 -24.97
C LEU A 3 35.69 -2.64 -23.76
N PRO A 4 35.39 -1.86 -22.71
CA PRO A 4 34.55 -2.36 -21.63
C PRO A 4 33.21 -2.78 -22.23
N ILE A 5 32.86 -4.06 -22.04
CA ILE A 5 31.55 -4.58 -22.40
C ILE A 5 30.56 -3.88 -21.48
N GLU A 6 29.71 -3.01 -22.02
CA GLU A 6 28.64 -2.43 -21.23
C GLU A 6 27.77 -3.56 -20.66
N PRO A 7 27.42 -3.52 -19.36
CA PRO A 7 26.57 -4.54 -18.78
C PRO A 7 25.23 -4.56 -19.51
N ALA A 8 24.67 -5.77 -19.70
CA ALA A 8 23.36 -5.93 -20.31
C ALA A 8 22.32 -5.06 -19.56
N PRO A 9 21.36 -4.43 -20.27
CA PRO A 9 20.36 -3.59 -19.64
C PRO A 9 19.55 -4.38 -18.62
N LEU A 10 19.33 -3.79 -17.44
CA LEU A 10 18.59 -4.43 -16.35
C LEU A 10 17.16 -4.81 -16.79
N SER A 11 16.66 -5.92 -16.25
CA SER A 11 15.24 -6.26 -16.38
C SER A 11 14.37 -5.21 -15.67
N TYR A 12 13.09 -5.10 -16.05
CA TYR A 12 12.19 -4.18 -15.36
C TYR A 12 12.06 -4.49 -13.85
N ALA A 13 12.08 -5.78 -13.48
CA ALA A 13 12.04 -6.19 -12.09
C ALA A 13 13.29 -5.73 -11.32
N ASP A 14 14.47 -5.80 -11.94
CA ASP A 14 15.71 -5.32 -11.32
C ASP A 14 15.73 -3.79 -11.19
N LYS A 15 15.19 -3.07 -12.18
CA LYS A 15 15.02 -1.61 -12.12
C LYS A 15 14.07 -1.18 -10.99
N LEU A 16 12.94 -1.89 -10.84
CA LEU A 16 12.02 -1.67 -9.73
C LEU A 16 12.68 -1.92 -8.38
N LYS A 17 13.46 -3.00 -8.27
CA LYS A 17 14.21 -3.30 -7.04
C LYS A 17 15.22 -2.19 -6.73
N ALA A 18 16.01 -1.77 -7.72
CA ALA A 18 16.94 -0.65 -7.59
C ALA A 18 16.24 0.63 -7.10
N MET A 19 15.07 0.96 -7.68
CA MET A 19 14.24 2.09 -7.23
C MET A 19 13.79 1.96 -5.77
N LEU A 20 13.36 0.77 -5.33
CA LEU A 20 12.98 0.51 -3.93
C LEU A 20 14.17 0.65 -2.97
N ASP A 21 15.35 0.19 -3.40
CA ASP A 21 16.62 0.30 -2.67
C ASP A 21 17.17 1.75 -2.69
N GLY A 22 16.56 2.64 -3.47
CA GLY A 22 16.87 4.06 -3.54
C GLY A 22 17.84 4.48 -4.62
N ASP A 23 18.16 3.58 -5.56
CA ASP A 23 18.95 3.86 -6.74
C ASP A 23 18.08 4.47 -7.84
N THR A 24 18.29 5.76 -8.10
CA THR A 24 17.48 6.56 -9.03
C THR A 24 17.96 6.47 -10.48
N ARG A 25 19.01 5.70 -10.78
CA ARG A 25 19.59 5.62 -12.14
C ARG A 25 18.59 5.13 -13.19
N TYR A 26 17.60 4.35 -12.77
CA TYR A 26 16.64 3.68 -13.65
C TYR A 26 15.25 4.32 -13.67
N ASP A 27 15.04 5.41 -12.93
CA ASP A 27 13.73 6.03 -12.77
C ASP A 27 13.10 6.48 -14.10
N GLY A 28 13.91 7.05 -15.00
CA GLY A 28 13.47 7.44 -16.34
C GLY A 28 13.08 6.25 -17.24
N GLU A 29 13.66 5.08 -16.98
CA GLU A 29 13.35 3.84 -17.71
C GLU A 29 12.07 3.16 -17.21
N LEU A 30 11.72 3.37 -15.93
CA LEU A 30 10.43 2.94 -15.37
C LEU A 30 9.25 3.72 -15.98
N PHE A 31 9.48 4.97 -16.39
CA PHE A 31 8.50 5.79 -17.09
C PHE A 31 8.30 5.35 -18.55
N SER A 32 9.38 5.06 -19.27
CA SER A 32 9.33 4.77 -20.72
C SER A 32 8.92 3.33 -21.06
N SER A 33 8.99 2.41 -20.09
CA SER A 33 8.63 1.00 -20.26
C SER A 33 7.12 0.76 -20.06
N ALA A 34 6.32 1.30 -20.98
CA ALA A 34 4.92 0.90 -21.11
C ALA A 34 4.82 -0.63 -21.29
N PRO A 35 3.77 -1.29 -20.76
CA PRO A 35 3.68 -2.76 -20.80
C PRO A 35 3.73 -3.30 -22.23
N THR A 36 4.80 -4.03 -22.57
CA THR A 36 4.93 -4.86 -23.77
C THR A 36 4.10 -6.14 -23.61
N SER A 37 2.78 -6.01 -23.57
CA SER A 37 1.88 -7.16 -23.55
C SER A 37 1.46 -7.52 -24.97
N GLY A 38 1.92 -8.68 -25.45
CA GLY A 38 1.41 -9.37 -26.65
C GLY A 38 -0.04 -9.86 -26.56
N ARG A 39 -0.81 -9.43 -25.56
CA ARG A 39 -2.29 -9.46 -25.62
C ARG A 39 -2.76 -8.10 -26.10
N LYS A 40 -3.50 -8.08 -27.21
CA LYS A 40 -4.25 -6.93 -27.73
C LYS A 40 -4.93 -6.19 -26.57
N ILE A 41 -4.27 -5.17 -26.03
CA ILE A 41 -4.92 -4.16 -25.22
C ILE A 41 -5.83 -3.46 -26.21
N ALA A 42 -7.13 -3.43 -25.92
CA ALA A 42 -8.10 -2.74 -26.76
C ALA A 42 -7.54 -1.35 -27.09
N ALA A 43 -7.25 -1.14 -28.38
CA ALA A 43 -6.80 0.13 -28.91
C ALA A 43 -7.89 1.14 -28.60
N GLN A 44 -7.67 1.99 -27.57
CA GLN A 44 -8.39 3.24 -27.22
C GLN A 44 -8.31 3.65 -25.74
N ALA A 45 -7.45 3.06 -24.89
CA ALA A 45 -7.16 3.69 -23.61
C ALA A 45 -6.28 4.93 -23.84
N LYS A 46 -6.80 6.14 -23.58
CA LYS A 46 -5.96 7.36 -23.43
C LYS A 46 -4.75 6.99 -22.55
N PRO A 47 -3.53 7.46 -22.86
CA PRO A 47 -2.39 7.27 -21.95
C PRO A 47 -2.82 7.81 -20.59
N ARG A 48 -2.85 6.91 -19.60
CA ARG A 48 -3.13 7.33 -18.22
C ARG A 48 -2.00 8.25 -17.79
N GLU A 49 -2.35 9.32 -17.10
CA GLU A 49 -1.34 10.20 -16.51
C GLU A 49 -0.34 9.38 -15.67
N PRO A 50 0.93 9.83 -15.61
CA PRO A 50 1.95 9.08 -14.90
C PRO A 50 1.60 8.93 -13.42
N LEU A 51 1.88 7.73 -12.91
CA LEU A 51 1.81 7.45 -11.49
C LEU A 51 3.09 7.97 -10.84
N HIS A 52 2.99 9.14 -10.22
CA HIS A 52 4.10 9.76 -9.51
C HIS A 52 4.38 8.99 -8.24
N PHE A 53 5.65 8.80 -7.90
CA PHE A 53 6.03 8.14 -6.65
C PHE A 53 7.08 8.93 -5.87
N MET A 54 7.06 8.73 -4.55
CA MET A 54 8.11 9.17 -3.63
C MET A 54 8.27 8.17 -2.48
N ARG A 55 9.42 8.25 -1.80
CA ARG A 55 9.69 7.49 -0.58
C ARG A 55 9.47 8.37 0.62
N LEU A 56 8.69 7.89 1.59
CA LEU A 56 8.37 8.58 2.83
C LEU A 56 9.02 7.82 3.99
N SER A 57 9.84 8.52 4.79
CA SER A 57 10.38 7.96 6.03
C SER A 57 9.33 8.03 7.13
N THR A 58 9.08 6.91 7.81
CA THR A 58 8.17 6.85 8.96
C THR A 58 8.83 6.16 10.15
N PRO A 59 8.29 6.31 11.38
CA PRO A 59 8.75 5.53 12.53
C PRO A 59 8.67 4.01 12.37
N LEU A 60 7.92 3.52 11.37
CA LEU A 60 7.73 2.10 11.08
C LEU A 60 8.55 1.59 9.87
N GLY A 61 9.46 2.43 9.39
CA GLY A 61 10.28 2.19 8.20
C GLY A 61 9.83 3.00 6.99
N THR A 62 10.56 2.86 5.89
CA THR A 62 10.30 3.59 4.65
C THR A 62 9.04 3.04 3.96
N MET A 63 8.19 3.95 3.50
CA MET A 63 7.02 3.65 2.69
C MET A 63 7.19 4.19 1.27
N LEU A 64 6.71 3.46 0.28
CA LEU A 64 6.49 3.94 -1.07
C LEU A 64 5.09 4.55 -1.15
N ALA A 65 5.01 5.84 -1.48
CA ALA A 65 3.76 6.53 -1.78
C ALA A 65 3.67 6.76 -3.29
N MET A 66 2.49 6.49 -3.87
CA MET A 66 2.24 6.66 -5.29
C MET A 66 0.88 7.31 -5.55
N ALA A 67 0.83 8.32 -6.40
CA ALA A 67 -0.40 9.06 -6.69
C ALA A 67 -0.49 9.53 -8.14
N GLU A 68 -1.74 9.71 -8.59
CA GLU A 68 -2.10 10.34 -9.86
C GLU A 68 -3.13 11.44 -9.59
N GLN A 69 -3.67 12.08 -10.63
CA GLN A 69 -4.62 13.18 -10.48
C GLN A 69 -5.83 12.83 -9.58
N ARG A 70 -6.36 11.61 -9.70
CA ARG A 70 -7.53 11.17 -8.93
C ARG A 70 -7.28 10.94 -7.44
N GLY A 71 -6.03 10.75 -7.03
CA GLY A 71 -5.69 10.48 -5.63
C GLY A 71 -4.45 9.61 -5.44
N LEU A 72 -4.18 9.33 -4.16
CA LEU A 72 -3.24 8.33 -3.70
C LEU A 72 -3.71 6.94 -4.17
N VAL A 73 -2.82 6.18 -4.79
CA VAL A 73 -3.05 4.84 -5.34
C VAL A 73 -2.36 3.77 -4.51
N MET A 74 -1.19 4.09 -3.94
CA MET A 74 -0.43 3.19 -3.09
C MET A 74 0.24 3.95 -1.95
N LEU A 75 0.28 3.32 -0.79
CA LEU A 75 1.07 3.69 0.38
C LEU A 75 1.43 2.38 1.11
N GLU A 76 2.62 1.86 0.85
CA GLU A 76 3.05 0.54 1.34
C GLU A 76 4.49 0.54 1.82
N PHE A 77 4.82 -0.32 2.79
CA PHE A 77 6.19 -0.48 3.26
C PHE A 77 7.07 -1.13 2.19
N ILE A 78 8.26 -0.59 1.96
CA ILE A 78 9.15 -1.07 0.89
C ILE A 78 9.65 -2.51 1.10
N ASP A 79 9.65 -2.98 2.36
CA ASP A 79 10.05 -4.31 2.75
C ASP A 79 8.91 -5.34 2.73
N ARG A 80 7.71 -4.93 2.28
CA ARG A 80 6.57 -5.83 2.19
C ARG A 80 6.82 -6.90 1.11
N PRO A 81 6.74 -8.21 1.43
CA PRO A 81 7.12 -9.28 0.50
C PRO A 81 6.38 -9.28 -0.84
N ILE A 82 5.14 -8.78 -0.87
CA ILE A 82 4.31 -8.79 -2.08
C ILE A 82 4.35 -7.48 -2.88
N LEU A 83 5.10 -6.46 -2.42
CA LEU A 83 5.11 -5.13 -3.03
C LEU A 83 5.47 -5.20 -4.52
N MET A 84 6.50 -5.96 -4.88
CA MET A 84 6.93 -6.14 -6.27
C MET A 84 5.80 -6.66 -7.17
N ARG A 85 4.99 -7.61 -6.66
CA ARG A 85 3.84 -8.16 -7.39
C ARG A 85 2.73 -7.11 -7.54
N GLU A 86 2.52 -6.28 -6.53
CA GLU A 86 1.52 -5.22 -6.58
C GLU A 86 1.90 -4.11 -7.57
N LEU A 87 3.18 -3.72 -7.60
CA LEU A 87 3.71 -2.79 -8.59
C LEU A 87 3.55 -3.34 -10.01
N GLU A 88 3.86 -4.62 -10.21
CA GLU A 88 3.63 -5.28 -11.49
C GLU A 88 2.15 -5.33 -11.87
N GLU A 89 1.24 -5.57 -10.91
CA GLU A 89 -0.20 -5.54 -11.18
C GLU A 89 -0.67 -4.13 -11.56
N LEU A 90 -0.19 -3.08 -10.88
CA LEU A 90 -0.47 -1.68 -11.24
C LEU A 90 -0.04 -1.37 -12.68
N ARG A 91 1.13 -1.87 -13.10
CA ARG A 91 1.58 -1.72 -14.48
C ARG A 91 0.77 -2.57 -15.47
N ALA A 92 0.78 -3.90 -15.30
CA ALA A 92 0.28 -4.84 -16.29
C ALA A 92 -1.25 -4.81 -16.43
N ARG A 93 -1.97 -4.62 -15.33
CA ARG A 93 -3.44 -4.66 -15.30
C ARG A 93 -4.07 -3.28 -15.43
N PHE A 94 -3.42 -2.27 -14.89
CA PHE A 94 -3.96 -0.91 -14.83
C PHE A 94 -3.20 0.10 -15.71
N GLY A 95 -2.14 -0.32 -16.41
CA GLY A 95 -1.46 0.49 -17.43
C GLY A 95 -0.75 1.72 -16.88
N TYR A 96 -0.37 1.72 -15.59
CA TYR A 96 0.40 2.82 -15.03
C TYR A 96 1.85 2.80 -15.53
N ALA A 97 2.33 3.97 -15.94
CA ALA A 97 3.76 4.26 -16.08
C ALA A 97 4.21 5.01 -14.83
N MET A 98 5.31 4.55 -14.22
CA MET A 98 5.81 5.09 -12.96
C MET A 98 6.87 6.15 -13.24
N THR A 99 6.75 7.30 -12.59
CA THR A 99 7.79 8.34 -12.66
C THR A 99 8.05 8.91 -11.27
N PRO A 100 9.29 9.27 -10.94
CA PRO A 100 9.52 10.14 -9.81
C PRO A 100 8.88 11.50 -10.11
N GLY A 101 8.37 12.17 -9.08
CA GLY A 101 7.94 13.55 -9.20
C GLY A 101 6.93 13.98 -8.15
N ASN A 102 6.51 15.23 -8.29
CA ASN A 102 5.62 15.88 -7.33
C ASN A 102 4.16 15.64 -7.71
N ASN A 103 3.34 15.37 -6.70
CA ASN A 103 1.90 15.30 -6.82
C ASN A 103 1.28 15.86 -5.53
N PRO A 104 0.23 16.69 -5.59
CA PRO A 104 -0.38 17.28 -4.39
C PRO A 104 -0.83 16.25 -3.35
N HIS A 105 -1.31 15.08 -3.78
CA HIS A 105 -1.71 13.99 -2.88
C HIS A 105 -0.52 13.37 -2.17
N LEU A 106 0.68 13.38 -2.78
CA LEU A 106 1.90 12.90 -2.14
C LEU A 106 2.40 13.86 -1.05
N GLN A 107 2.32 15.17 -1.32
CA GLN A 107 2.64 16.20 -0.31
C GLN A 107 1.65 16.13 0.86
N GLN A 108 0.36 16.01 0.56
CA GLN A 108 -0.67 15.90 1.59
C GLN A 108 -0.49 14.65 2.45
N ILE A 109 -0.21 13.48 1.86
CA ILE A 109 -0.05 12.26 2.66
C ILE A 109 1.22 12.28 3.52
N GLU A 110 2.29 12.93 3.06
CA GLU A 110 3.50 13.14 3.87
C GLU A 110 3.18 13.94 5.15
N ASP A 111 2.50 15.08 4.99
CA ASP A 111 2.06 15.93 6.10
C ASP A 111 1.07 15.22 7.04
N GLU A 112 0.10 14.50 6.46
CA GLU A 112 -0.91 13.77 7.25
C GLU A 112 -0.28 12.61 8.04
N LEU A 113 0.68 11.90 7.46
CA LEU A 113 1.43 10.86 8.18
C LEU A 113 2.25 11.43 9.32
N ALA A 114 2.94 12.55 9.12
CA ALA A 114 3.69 13.21 10.18
C ALA A 114 2.78 13.56 11.38
N ARG A 115 1.59 14.13 11.10
CA ARG A 115 0.59 14.45 12.12
C ARG A 115 -0.03 13.21 12.78
N TYR A 116 -0.26 12.15 12.01
CA TYR A 116 -0.78 10.87 12.52
C TYR A 116 0.19 10.23 13.51
N PHE A 117 1.48 10.13 13.14
CA PHE A 117 2.51 9.60 14.02
C PHE A 117 2.80 10.49 15.23
N ALA A 118 2.57 11.81 15.11
CA ALA A 118 2.59 12.73 16.26
C ALA A 118 1.33 12.62 17.15
N GLY A 119 0.34 11.81 16.79
CA GLY A 119 -0.91 11.64 17.54
C GLY A 119 -1.88 12.82 17.44
N THR A 120 -1.68 13.72 16.48
CA THR A 120 -2.50 14.95 16.29
C THR A 120 -3.50 14.84 15.15
N LEU A 121 -3.46 13.76 14.36
CA LEU A 121 -4.40 13.45 13.29
C LEU A 121 -5.02 12.08 13.53
N THR A 122 -6.36 12.05 13.50
CA THR A 122 -7.15 10.81 13.66
C THR A 122 -7.90 10.41 12.39
N ARG A 123 -7.96 11.30 11.38
CA ARG A 123 -8.62 11.08 10.10
C ARG A 123 -7.77 11.64 8.95
N PHE A 124 -7.52 10.79 7.95
CA PHE A 124 -6.85 11.17 6.70
C PHE A 124 -7.86 11.76 5.72
N GLU A 125 -7.51 12.88 5.10
CA GLU A 125 -8.35 13.59 4.12
C GLU A 125 -7.84 13.42 2.70
N VAL A 126 -6.63 12.88 2.50
CA VAL A 126 -6.09 12.66 1.16
C VAL A 126 -7.06 11.87 0.28
N ALA A 127 -7.22 12.32 -0.96
CA ALA A 127 -8.08 11.63 -1.92
C ALA A 127 -7.49 10.26 -2.25
N LEU A 128 -8.34 9.24 -2.30
CA LEU A 128 -7.92 7.87 -2.57
C LEU A 128 -8.46 7.44 -3.94
N HIS A 129 -7.60 6.82 -4.74
CA HIS A 129 -8.00 6.10 -5.94
C HIS A 129 -7.57 4.64 -5.81
N THR A 130 -8.55 3.75 -5.60
CA THR A 130 -8.33 2.34 -5.25
C THR A 130 -8.61 1.40 -6.44
N PRO A 131 -7.64 1.19 -7.37
CA PRO A 131 -7.81 0.23 -8.44
C PRO A 131 -7.92 -1.20 -7.88
N GLY A 132 -9.10 -1.81 -8.07
CA GLY A 132 -9.43 -3.12 -7.51
C GLY A 132 -10.77 -3.64 -8.03
N SER A 133 -11.12 -4.85 -7.63
CA SER A 133 -12.45 -5.42 -7.93
C SER A 133 -13.56 -4.65 -7.20
N VAL A 134 -14.80 -4.82 -7.66
CA VAL A 134 -15.98 -4.25 -6.97
C VAL A 134 -16.02 -4.69 -5.51
N PHE A 135 -15.78 -5.97 -5.25
CA PHE A 135 -15.78 -6.51 -3.88
C PHE A 135 -14.64 -5.97 -3.02
N GLN A 136 -13.43 -5.82 -3.58
CA GLN A 136 -12.32 -5.18 -2.88
C GLN A 136 -12.66 -3.75 -2.47
N ASN A 137 -13.21 -2.96 -3.40
CA ASN A 137 -13.62 -1.58 -3.12
C ASN A 137 -14.74 -1.48 -2.08
N GLN A 138 -15.69 -2.42 -2.06
CA GLN A 138 -16.70 -2.52 -1.01
C GLN A 138 -16.05 -2.75 0.37
N VAL A 139 -15.12 -3.71 0.46
CA VAL A 139 -14.38 -3.99 1.70
C VAL A 139 -13.58 -2.77 2.13
N TRP A 140 -12.80 -2.15 1.24
CA TRP A 140 -11.98 -0.98 1.55
C TRP A 140 -12.82 0.23 2.00
N SER A 141 -14.00 0.44 1.40
CA SER A 141 -14.95 1.45 1.85
C SER A 141 -15.47 1.18 3.27
N ALA A 142 -15.74 -0.09 3.59
CA ALA A 142 -16.10 -0.49 4.96
C ALA A 142 -14.93 -0.32 5.95
N LEU A 143 -13.70 -0.63 5.55
CA LEU A 143 -12.50 -0.40 6.38
C LEU A 143 -12.35 1.07 6.74
N ARG A 144 -12.53 1.98 5.76
CA ARG A 144 -12.41 3.42 5.97
C ARG A 144 -13.41 3.97 7.01
N GLN A 145 -14.50 3.25 7.27
CA GLN A 145 -15.49 3.62 8.27
C GLN A 145 -15.14 3.16 9.69
N VAL A 146 -14.12 2.31 9.87
CA VAL A 146 -13.68 1.85 11.20
C VAL A 146 -12.97 3.01 11.91
N PRO A 147 -13.52 3.58 13.00
CA PRO A 147 -12.95 4.77 13.64
C PRO A 147 -11.55 4.56 14.23
N TYR A 148 -10.80 5.65 14.33
CA TYR A 148 -9.54 5.69 15.07
C TYR A 148 -9.74 5.22 16.52
N GLY A 149 -8.82 4.40 17.02
CA GLY A 149 -8.88 3.90 18.40
C GLY A 149 -9.91 2.81 18.62
N THR A 150 -10.47 2.24 17.55
CA THR A 150 -11.39 1.11 17.62
C THR A 150 -10.93 -0.03 16.72
N THR A 151 -11.45 -1.22 16.98
CA THR A 151 -11.22 -2.41 16.16
C THR A 151 -12.53 -3.07 15.78
N CYS A 152 -12.52 -3.81 14.68
CA CYS A 152 -13.61 -4.69 14.29
C CYS A 152 -13.06 -6.06 13.85
N THR A 153 -13.95 -7.04 13.65
CA THR A 153 -13.59 -8.35 13.14
C THR A 153 -13.89 -8.47 11.65
N TYR A 154 -13.23 -9.42 10.98
CA TYR A 154 -13.57 -9.76 9.59
C TYR A 154 -15.05 -10.15 9.41
N GLY A 155 -15.64 -10.78 10.43
CA GLY A 155 -17.06 -11.13 10.44
C GLY A 155 -17.97 -9.90 10.50
N GLN A 156 -17.62 -8.91 11.33
CA GLN A 156 -18.38 -7.66 11.43
C GLN A 156 -18.38 -6.87 10.10
N ILE A 157 -17.24 -6.80 9.42
CA ILE A 157 -17.16 -6.20 8.07
C ILE A 157 -18.03 -6.99 7.08
N ALA A 158 -17.99 -8.33 7.14
CA ALA A 158 -18.81 -9.16 6.26
C ALA A 158 -20.32 -8.92 6.48
N VAL A 159 -20.76 -8.76 7.73
CA VAL A 159 -22.13 -8.41 8.09
C VAL A 159 -22.50 -7.01 7.57
N LEU A 160 -21.64 -6.02 7.76
CA LEU A 160 -21.85 -4.65 7.26
C LEU A 160 -22.05 -4.60 5.74
N LEU A 161 -21.39 -5.49 5.01
CA LEU A 161 -21.53 -5.62 3.55
C LEU A 161 -22.73 -6.46 3.10
N GLY A 162 -23.61 -6.89 4.02
CA GLY A 162 -24.75 -7.76 3.71
C GLY A 162 -24.33 -9.17 3.26
N LYS A 163 -23.14 -9.63 3.68
CA LYS A 163 -22.56 -10.91 3.29
C LYS A 163 -22.12 -11.72 4.52
N PRO A 164 -23.07 -12.07 5.43
CA PRO A 164 -22.74 -12.88 6.60
C PRO A 164 -22.04 -14.19 6.18
N GLY A 165 -21.00 -14.59 6.90
CA GLY A 165 -20.18 -15.78 6.58
C GLY A 165 -19.01 -15.52 5.61
N ALA A 166 -18.92 -14.34 4.99
CA ALA A 166 -17.84 -14.02 4.03
C ALA A 166 -16.53 -13.53 4.69
N SER A 167 -16.27 -13.86 5.96
CA SER A 167 -15.11 -13.35 6.72
C SER A 167 -13.77 -13.66 6.06
N ARG A 168 -13.61 -14.87 5.49
CA ARG A 168 -12.40 -15.26 4.74
C ARG A 168 -12.21 -14.41 3.48
N ALA A 169 -13.28 -14.16 2.73
CA ALA A 169 -13.24 -13.33 1.53
C ALA A 169 -12.89 -11.87 1.87
N VAL A 170 -13.45 -11.34 2.96
CA VAL A 170 -13.07 -10.03 3.51
C VAL A 170 -11.60 -10.02 3.90
N GLY A 171 -11.09 -11.06 4.56
CA GLY A 171 -9.68 -11.19 4.92
C GLY A 171 -8.74 -11.12 3.71
N LEU A 172 -9.09 -11.79 2.61
CA LEU A 172 -8.35 -11.72 1.34
C LEU A 172 -8.37 -10.31 0.72
N ALA A 173 -9.52 -9.66 0.72
CA ALA A 173 -9.65 -8.28 0.23
C ALA A 173 -8.88 -7.28 1.11
N ASN A 174 -8.90 -7.46 2.44
CA ASN A 174 -8.12 -6.70 3.41
C ASN A 174 -6.61 -6.88 3.18
N GLY A 175 -6.15 -8.11 2.91
CA GLY A 175 -4.75 -8.41 2.58
C GLY A 175 -4.29 -7.85 1.22
N SER A 176 -5.23 -7.49 0.34
CA SER A 176 -4.98 -6.82 -0.95
C SER A 176 -4.98 -5.29 -0.84
N ASN A 177 -5.14 -4.74 0.36
CA ASN A 177 -5.04 -3.30 0.59
C ASN A 177 -3.62 -2.83 0.24
N ARG A 178 -3.54 -1.77 -0.58
CA ARG A 178 -2.30 -1.09 -0.99
C ARG A 178 -2.15 0.29 -0.33
N MET A 179 -3.00 0.62 0.61
CA MET A 179 -3.04 1.91 1.31
C MET A 179 -2.94 1.65 2.81
N SER A 180 -1.84 1.05 3.22
CA SER A 180 -1.53 0.82 4.63
C SER A 180 -1.71 2.11 5.44
N ILE A 181 -2.16 1.98 6.70
CA ILE A 181 -2.49 3.09 7.63
C ILE A 181 -3.75 3.88 7.22
N VAL A 182 -3.83 4.38 5.99
CA VAL A 182 -4.91 5.26 5.51
C VAL A 182 -6.22 4.50 5.30
N LEU A 183 -6.16 3.34 4.64
CA LEU A 183 -7.21 2.32 4.74
C LEU A 183 -6.84 1.41 5.92
N PRO A 184 -7.55 1.49 7.06
CA PRO A 184 -7.04 1.02 8.33
C PRO A 184 -7.20 -0.50 8.51
N CYS A 185 -6.54 -1.28 7.65
CA CYS A 185 -6.56 -2.74 7.70
C CYS A 185 -5.91 -3.31 8.99
N HIS A 186 -5.11 -2.50 9.72
CA HIS A 186 -4.59 -2.83 11.05
C HIS A 186 -5.68 -2.83 12.13
N ARG A 187 -6.83 -2.18 11.92
CA ARG A 187 -7.96 -2.18 12.87
C ARG A 187 -8.85 -3.43 12.78
N VAL A 188 -8.61 -4.31 11.81
CA VAL A 188 -9.37 -5.55 11.65
C VAL A 188 -8.66 -6.72 12.33
N ILE A 189 -9.30 -7.41 13.26
CA ILE A 189 -8.72 -8.49 14.07
C ILE A 189 -9.50 -9.82 13.95
N GLY A 190 -8.90 -10.90 14.44
CA GLY A 190 -9.58 -12.19 14.57
C GLY A 190 -10.78 -12.12 15.51
N ALA A 191 -11.74 -13.04 15.35
CA ALA A 191 -12.92 -13.11 16.23
C ALA A 191 -12.55 -13.49 17.68
N ASP A 192 -11.39 -14.12 17.85
CA ASP A 192 -10.76 -14.48 19.13
C ASP A 192 -9.90 -13.35 19.72
N GLY A 193 -9.89 -12.17 19.10
CA GLY A 193 -9.04 -11.04 19.48
C GLY A 193 -7.61 -11.09 18.93
N SER A 194 -7.25 -12.14 18.17
CA SER A 194 -5.90 -12.29 17.65
C SER A 194 -5.52 -11.21 16.62
N LEU A 195 -4.28 -10.71 16.75
CA LEU A 195 -3.67 -9.80 15.79
C LEU A 195 -3.14 -10.55 14.57
N THR A 196 -4.06 -10.96 13.69
CA THR A 196 -3.74 -11.67 12.44
C THR A 196 -3.89 -10.77 11.22
N GLY A 197 -3.31 -11.17 10.09
CA GLY A 197 -3.67 -10.61 8.77
C GLY A 197 -3.35 -9.13 8.54
N TYR A 198 -2.08 -8.73 8.68
CA TYR A 198 -1.60 -7.41 8.28
C TYR A 198 -0.37 -7.50 7.37
N GLY A 199 -0.46 -6.88 6.18
CA GLY A 199 0.56 -6.97 5.13
C GLY A 199 1.92 -6.39 5.54
N GLY A 200 1.94 -5.38 6.41
CA GLY A 200 3.16 -4.80 6.96
C GLY A 200 3.77 -5.58 8.15
N GLY A 201 3.19 -6.71 8.55
CA GLY A 201 3.68 -7.53 9.66
C GLY A 201 3.10 -7.18 11.04
N LYS A 202 3.07 -8.18 11.94
CA LYS A 202 2.48 -8.06 13.28
C LYS A 202 3.06 -6.91 14.13
N PRO A 203 4.39 -6.66 14.18
CA PRO A 203 4.94 -5.56 14.98
C PRO A 203 4.41 -4.18 14.59
N ARG A 204 4.23 -3.92 13.28
CA ARG A 204 3.66 -2.65 12.79
C ARG A 204 2.20 -2.52 13.19
N LYS A 205 1.43 -3.60 13.09
CA LYS A 205 0.02 -3.63 13.52
C LYS A 205 -0.11 -3.28 15.00
N GLU A 206 0.70 -3.89 15.85
CA GLU A 206 0.73 -3.63 17.29
C GLU A 206 1.10 -2.18 17.60
N PHE A 207 2.13 -1.65 16.94
CA PHE A 207 2.52 -0.26 17.10
C PHE A 207 1.38 0.70 16.73
N LEU A 208 0.74 0.49 15.58
CA LEU A 208 -0.34 1.36 15.10
C LEU A 208 -1.54 1.32 16.06
N LEU A 209 -1.97 0.13 16.48
CA LEU A 209 -3.07 -0.01 17.44
C LEU A 209 -2.75 0.65 18.79
N ARG A 210 -1.49 0.55 19.27
CA ARG A 210 -1.03 1.24 20.49
C ARG A 210 -1.00 2.76 20.32
N LEU A 211 -0.49 3.25 19.18
CA LEU A 211 -0.52 4.68 18.84
C LEU A 211 -1.96 5.21 18.89
N GLU A 212 -2.90 4.41 18.40
CA GLU A 212 -4.33 4.71 18.41
C GLU A 212 -5.02 4.50 19.76
N ARG A 213 -4.27 4.11 20.81
CA ARG A 213 -4.79 3.85 22.16
C ARG A 213 -5.87 2.76 22.21
N VAL A 214 -5.81 1.80 21.29
CA VAL A 214 -6.62 0.59 21.34
C VAL A 214 -6.13 -0.26 22.51
N ALA A 215 -7.04 -0.68 23.38
CA ALA A 215 -6.73 -1.68 24.40
C ALA A 215 -6.53 -3.04 23.72
N ILE A 216 -5.29 -3.50 23.63
CA ILE A 216 -4.96 -4.82 23.10
C ILE A 216 -4.50 -5.70 24.26
N GLN A 217 -5.06 -6.89 24.38
CA GLN A 217 -4.45 -7.93 25.21
C GLN A 217 -3.16 -8.38 24.53
N MET A 218 -2.02 -7.87 25.01
CA MET A 218 -0.72 -8.37 24.60
C MET A 218 -0.64 -9.82 25.09
N ALA A 219 -0.47 -10.77 24.18
CA ALA A 219 0.07 -12.07 24.57
C ALA A 219 1.53 -11.81 24.97
N ASP A 220 1.88 -12.09 26.23
CA ASP A 220 3.23 -11.93 26.77
C ASP A 220 4.28 -12.38 25.75
N GLN A 221 5.00 -11.42 25.17
CA GLN A 221 6.27 -11.70 24.53
C GLN A 221 7.35 -11.22 25.48
N GLN A 222 8.03 -12.22 26.06
CA GLN A 222 9.25 -12.09 26.83
C GLN A 222 10.15 -10.97 26.32
N GLN A 223 10.68 -10.21 27.27
CA GLN A 223 11.86 -9.35 27.20
C GLN A 223 12.68 -9.50 25.89
N LEU A 224 12.58 -8.51 25.02
CA LEU A 224 13.71 -8.15 24.18
C LEU A 224 14.44 -7.03 24.89
N ALA A 225 15.44 -7.45 25.67
CA ALA A 225 16.54 -6.58 26.07
C ALA A 225 17.26 -6.09 24.80
N PHE A 226 17.42 -4.77 24.69
CA PHE A 226 18.56 -4.12 24.07
C PHE A 226 18.94 -2.94 24.96
#